data_AF-A0A257KDE3-F1
#
_entry.id   AF-A0A257KDE3-F1
#
_cell.length_a   1.000
_cell.length_b   1.000
_cell.length_c   1.000
_cell.angle_alpha   90.00
_cell.angle_beta   90.00
_cell.angle_gamma   90.00
#
_symmetry.space_group_name_H-M   'P 1'
#
loop_
_entity.id
_entity.type
_entity.pdbx_description
1 polymer ?
#
loop_
_entity_poly.entity_id
_entity_poly.type
_entity_poly.pdbx_seq_one_letter_code
_entity_poly.pdbx_strand_id
1 'polypeptide(L)'
;MNSIDTAFLERCIQTLQKAYMLLQNTDPQNIDYDMYRSACVKEFEIILEQCVKLLRKVLKPYFHSSKSVDQLFYKEVFKQCVLRSIISVELYERFLEYRDNRNSTAHDYGVHFAQETLLLLPQFIKDSTLIVASIKQQNNDHQREG
;
A
#
# COMPACT_ATOMS: atom_id res chain seq x y z
N MET A 1 1.17 -9.49 -23.49
CA MET A 1 0.36 -8.88 -22.41
C MET A 1 1.12 -7.67 -21.86
N ASN A 2 0.45 -6.56 -21.55
CA ASN A 2 1.11 -5.37 -21.01
C ASN A 2 1.57 -5.60 -19.56
N SER A 3 2.84 -5.31 -19.29
CA SER A 3 3.39 -5.28 -17.94
C SER A 3 2.64 -4.28 -17.06
N ILE A 4 2.34 -4.67 -15.82
CA ILE A 4 1.74 -3.77 -14.84
C ILE A 4 2.79 -2.75 -14.40
N ASP A 5 2.54 -1.48 -14.69
CA ASP A 5 3.40 -0.37 -14.28
C ASP A 5 3.27 -0.07 -12.77
N THR A 6 4.41 -0.08 -12.07
CA THR A 6 4.55 0.18 -10.64
C THR A 6 5.18 1.54 -10.32
N ALA A 7 5.58 2.34 -11.32
CA ALA A 7 6.38 3.56 -11.13
C ALA A 7 5.71 4.59 -10.21
N PHE A 8 4.40 4.75 -10.32
CA PHE A 8 3.65 5.67 -9.45
C PHE A 8 3.63 5.19 -7.99
N LEU A 9 3.39 3.90 -7.75
CA LEU A 9 3.43 3.31 -6.41
C LEU A 9 4.83 3.43 -5.78
N GLU A 10 5.87 3.15 -6.56
CA GLU A 10 7.26 3.30 -6.11
C GLU A 10 7.59 4.74 -5.74
N ARG A 11 7.13 5.72 -6.53
CA ARG A 11 7.29 7.15 -6.22
C ARG A 11 6.58 7.53 -4.92
N CYS A 12 5.35 7.07 -4.70
CA CYS A 12 4.64 7.31 -3.44
C CYS A 12 5.38 6.72 -2.23
N ILE A 13 5.89 5.49 -2.34
CA ILE A 13 6.68 4.86 -1.28
C ILE A 13 7.94 5.69 -0.97
N GLN A 14 8.65 6.18 -2.00
CA GLN A 14 9.82 7.04 -1.83
C GLN A 14 9.45 8.39 -1.16
N THR A 15 8.34 9.00 -1.57
CA THR A 15 7.84 10.24 -0.95
C THR A 15 7.51 10.01 0.52
N LEU A 16 6.80 8.93 0.86
CA LEU A 16 6.49 8.56 2.24
C LEU A 16 7.75 8.37 3.06
N GLN A 17 8.71 7.60 2.55
CA GLN A 17 9.98 7.34 3.24
C GLN A 17 10.74 8.64 3.52
N LYS A 18 10.78 9.56 2.55
CA LYS A 18 11.43 10.86 2.72
C LYS A 18 10.69 11.74 3.74
N ALA A 19 9.37 11.84 3.64
CA ALA A 19 8.55 12.61 4.57
C ALA A 19 8.71 12.10 6.00
N TYR A 20 8.71 10.78 6.18
CA TYR A 20 8.90 10.14 7.48
C TYR A 20 10.29 10.43 8.07
N MET A 21 11.34 10.32 7.27
CA MET A 21 12.71 10.67 7.69
C MET A 21 12.79 12.13 8.14
N LEU A 22 12.23 13.07 7.38
CA LEU A 22 12.24 14.49 7.72
C LEU A 22 11.46 14.75 9.01
N LEU A 23 10.28 14.13 9.16
CA LEU A 23 9.47 14.24 10.36
C LEU A 23 10.22 13.81 11.62
N GLN A 24 10.96 12.69 11.56
CA GLN A 24 11.74 12.18 12.70
C GLN A 24 12.84 13.14 13.17
N ASN A 25 13.32 14.02 12.30
CA ASN A 25 14.41 14.97 12.59
C ASN A 25 13.90 16.41 12.80
N THR A 26 12.59 16.62 12.82
CA THR A 26 11.98 17.96 12.94
C THR A 26 11.43 18.15 14.35
N ASP A 27 11.69 19.33 14.94
CA ASP A 27 11.10 19.72 16.22
C ASP A 27 9.56 19.73 16.11
N PRO A 28 8.82 19.03 16.99
CA PRO A 28 7.36 19.06 17.02
C PRO A 28 6.72 20.46 17.13
N GLN A 29 7.47 21.47 17.58
CA GLN A 29 7.00 22.87 17.63
C GLN A 29 7.20 23.63 16.31
N ASN A 30 7.96 23.07 15.37
CA ASN A 30 8.15 23.65 14.05
C ASN A 30 6.97 23.30 13.14
N ILE A 31 6.47 24.29 12.39
CA ILE A 31 5.39 24.11 11.40
C ILE A 31 5.71 23.03 10.34
N ASP A 32 7.00 22.82 10.06
CA ASP A 32 7.47 21.75 9.16
C ASP A 32 7.07 20.36 9.67
N TYR A 33 6.97 20.17 11.00
CA TYR A 33 6.53 18.91 11.60
C TYR A 33 5.10 18.55 11.16
N ASP A 34 4.17 19.49 11.25
CA ASP A 34 2.79 19.28 10.82
C ASP A 34 2.67 19.06 9.31
N MET A 35 3.52 19.74 8.53
CA MET A 35 3.61 19.55 7.09
C MET A 35 4.08 18.12 6.74
N TYR A 36 5.18 17.66 7.32
CA TYR A 36 5.71 16.31 7.06
C TYR A 36 4.77 15.21 7.59
N ARG A 37 4.13 15.43 8.74
CA ARG A 37 3.10 14.54 9.30
C ARG A 37 1.93 14.39 8.33
N SER A 38 1.43 15.51 7.79
CA SER A 38 0.34 15.51 6.82
C SER A 38 0.73 14.81 5.52
N ALA A 39 1.97 15.00 5.05
CA ALA A 39 2.51 14.29 3.90
C ALA A 39 2.59 12.77 4.13
N CYS A 40 3.09 12.32 5.28
CA CYS A 40 3.17 10.90 5.63
C CYS A 40 1.79 10.23 5.59
N VAL A 41 0.81 10.86 6.20
CA VAL A 41 -0.58 10.38 6.21
C VAL A 41 -1.10 10.28 4.79
N LYS A 42 -0.92 11.34 4.00
CA LYS A 42 -1.50 11.38 2.66
C LYS A 42 -0.91 10.28 1.77
N GLU A 43 0.41 10.09 1.84
CA GLU A 43 1.06 9.03 1.10
C GLU A 43 0.66 7.63 1.60
N PHE A 44 0.47 7.45 2.91
CA PHE A 44 -0.04 6.18 3.46
C PHE A 44 -1.40 5.80 2.85
N GLU A 45 -2.35 6.74 2.78
CA GLU A 45 -3.64 6.51 2.14
C GLU A 45 -3.51 6.19 0.64
N ILE A 46 -2.70 6.96 -0.08
CA ILE A 46 -2.48 6.79 -1.52
C ILE A 46 -1.88 5.40 -1.80
N ILE A 47 -0.88 4.99 -1.03
CA ILE A 47 -0.21 3.70 -1.18
C ILE A 47 -1.20 2.55 -0.93
N LEU A 48 -2.03 2.62 0.12
CA LEU A 48 -3.07 1.61 0.37
C LEU A 48 -4.01 1.43 -0.83
N GLU A 49 -4.44 2.55 -1.43
CA GLU A 49 -5.30 2.53 -2.62
C GLU A 49 -4.58 1.95 -3.84
N GLN A 50 -3.34 2.39 -4.10
CA GLN A 50 -2.56 1.94 -5.24
C GLN A 50 -2.21 0.46 -5.16
N CYS A 51 -1.84 -0.06 -3.98
CA CYS A 51 -1.57 -1.49 -3.78
C CYS A 51 -2.77 -2.33 -4.24
N VAL A 52 -3.99 -2.01 -3.76
CA VAL A 52 -5.21 -2.74 -4.16
C VAL A 52 -5.46 -2.63 -5.65
N LYS A 53 -5.35 -1.42 -6.20
CA LYS A 53 -5.60 -1.15 -7.62
C LYS A 53 -4.66 -1.97 -8.51
N LEU A 54 -3.39 -2.07 -8.16
CA LEU A 54 -2.42 -2.86 -8.92
C LEU A 54 -2.60 -4.37 -8.70
N LEU A 55 -2.88 -4.81 -7.47
CA LEU A 55 -3.19 -6.22 -7.19
C LEU A 55 -4.44 -6.69 -7.96
N ARG A 56 -5.47 -5.85 -8.13
CA ARG A 56 -6.59 -6.18 -9.02
C ARG A 56 -6.12 -6.41 -10.45
N LYS A 57 -5.20 -5.60 -10.98
CA LYS A 57 -4.64 -5.84 -12.32
C LYS A 57 -3.91 -7.19 -12.38
N VAL A 58 -3.16 -7.54 -11.34
CA VAL A 58 -2.51 -8.87 -11.23
C VAL A 58 -3.54 -9.99 -11.23
N LEU A 59 -4.69 -9.80 -10.60
CA LEU A 59 -5.73 -10.83 -10.52
C LEU A 59 -6.52 -11.02 -11.83
N LYS A 60 -6.54 -10.03 -12.76
CA LYS A 60 -7.36 -10.10 -13.98
C LYS A 60 -7.22 -11.38 -14.81
N PRO A 61 -6.00 -11.91 -15.07
CA PRO A 61 -5.83 -13.14 -15.84
C PRO A 61 -6.43 -14.38 -15.16
N TYR A 62 -6.59 -14.35 -13.84
CA TYR A 62 -7.05 -15.49 -13.05
C TYR A 62 -8.57 -15.57 -12.88
N PHE A 63 -9.31 -14.65 -13.50
CA PHE A 63 -10.76 -14.55 -13.39
C PHE A 63 -11.40 -14.59 -14.78
N HIS A 64 -12.61 -15.15 -14.85
CA HIS A 64 -13.38 -15.26 -16.09
C HIS A 64 -13.74 -13.90 -16.72
N SER A 65 -13.72 -12.81 -15.93
CA SER A 65 -13.94 -11.46 -16.44
C SER A 65 -13.21 -10.41 -15.60
N SER A 66 -12.81 -9.30 -16.24
CA SER A 66 -12.27 -8.14 -15.50
C SER A 66 -13.30 -7.58 -14.51
N LYS A 67 -14.59 -7.60 -14.87
CA LYS A 67 -15.69 -7.10 -14.03
C LYS A 67 -15.79 -7.86 -12.69
N SER A 68 -15.56 -9.17 -12.69
CA SER A 68 -15.55 -9.95 -11.43
C SER A 68 -14.43 -9.52 -10.48
N VAL A 69 -13.29 -9.09 -11.00
CA VAL A 69 -12.17 -8.60 -10.17
C VAL A 69 -12.47 -7.22 -9.60
N ASP A 70 -13.11 -6.35 -10.39
CA ASP A 70 -13.45 -4.99 -9.96
C ASP A 70 -14.50 -4.98 -8.84
N GLN A 71 -15.33 -6.04 -8.74
CA GLN A 71 -16.33 -6.23 -7.68
C GLN A 71 -15.76 -6.72 -6.34
N LEU A 72 -14.51 -7.21 -6.31
CA LEU A 72 -13.92 -7.70 -5.06
C LEU A 72 -13.80 -6.54 -4.06
N PHE A 73 -14.09 -6.78 -2.79
CA PHE A 73 -13.74 -5.82 -1.74
C PHE A 73 -12.25 -5.91 -1.40
N TYR A 74 -11.71 -4.92 -0.69
CA TYR A 74 -10.28 -4.87 -0.34
C TYR A 74 -9.77 -6.18 0.27
N LYS A 75 -10.47 -6.69 1.30
CA LYS A 75 -10.12 -7.95 1.96
C LYS A 75 -10.08 -9.12 0.96
N GLU A 76 -11.05 -9.18 0.05
CA GLU A 76 -11.13 -10.23 -0.96
C GLU A 76 -10.00 -10.12 -2.00
N VAL A 77 -9.57 -8.92 -2.38
CA VAL A 77 -8.41 -8.73 -3.28
C VAL A 77 -7.15 -9.37 -2.67
N PHE A 78 -6.80 -9.01 -1.43
CA PHE A 78 -5.62 -9.57 -0.80
C PHE A 78 -5.75 -11.07 -0.53
N LYS A 79 -6.93 -11.53 -0.10
CA LYS A 79 -7.21 -12.96 0.08
C LYS A 79 -6.98 -13.76 -1.20
N GLN A 80 -7.44 -13.24 -2.34
CA GLN A 80 -7.22 -13.87 -3.65
C GLN A 80 -5.74 -13.88 -4.04
N CYS A 81 -4.96 -12.85 -3.68
CA CYS A 81 -3.52 -12.83 -3.89
C CYS A 81 -2.79 -13.89 -3.04
N VAL A 82 -3.19 -14.08 -1.78
CA VAL A 82 -2.65 -15.14 -0.90
C VAL A 82 -2.97 -16.53 -1.44
N LEU A 83 -4.22 -16.78 -1.86
CA LEU A 83 -4.65 -18.08 -2.41
C LEU A 83 -3.86 -18.50 -3.66
N ARG A 84 -3.25 -17.52 -4.34
CA ARG A 84 -2.45 -17.71 -5.56
C ARG A 84 -0.95 -17.58 -5.31
N SER A 85 -0.54 -17.50 -4.04
CA SER A 85 0.86 -17.35 -3.63
C SER A 85 1.56 -16.13 -4.22
N ILE A 86 0.82 -15.07 -4.56
CA ILE A 86 1.37 -13.79 -5.05
C ILE A 86 1.99 -13.00 -3.88
N ILE A 87 1.35 -13.11 -2.71
CA ILE A 87 1.80 -12.51 -1.44
C ILE A 87 1.68 -13.52 -0.30
N SER A 88 2.40 -13.27 0.79
CA SER A 88 2.33 -14.11 1.99
C SER A 88 1.09 -13.80 2.84
N VAL A 89 0.74 -14.73 3.73
CA VAL A 89 -0.39 -14.58 4.67
C VAL A 89 -0.12 -13.42 5.64
N GLU A 90 1.12 -13.32 6.12
CA GLU A 90 1.53 -12.29 7.08
C GLU A 90 1.47 -10.89 6.44
N LEU A 91 1.80 -10.78 5.15
CA LEU A 91 1.66 -9.51 4.42
C LEU A 91 0.19 -9.11 4.30
N TYR A 92 -0.69 -10.07 4.02
CA TYR A 92 -2.13 -9.84 3.99
C TYR A 92 -2.68 -9.34 5.34
N GLU A 93 -2.31 -10.00 6.44
CA GLU A 93 -2.76 -9.63 7.79
C GLU A 93 -2.33 -8.21 8.15
N ARG A 94 -1.06 -7.84 7.89
CA ARG A 94 -0.57 -6.47 8.14
C ARG A 94 -1.31 -5.43 7.29
N PHE A 95 -1.61 -5.73 6.02
CA PHE A 95 -2.40 -4.81 5.19
C PHE A 95 -3.85 -4.65 5.64
N LEU A 96 -4.43 -5.64 6.33
CA LEU A 96 -5.72 -5.45 7.00
C LEU A 96 -5.59 -4.51 8.20
N GLU A 97 -4.58 -4.68 9.04
CA GLU A 97 -4.32 -3.76 10.16
C GLU A 97 -4.11 -2.32 9.69
N TYR A 98 -3.34 -2.11 8.61
CA TYR A 98 -3.12 -0.78 8.03
C TYR A 98 -4.42 -0.13 7.55
N ARG A 99 -5.30 -0.92 6.92
CA ARG A 99 -6.61 -0.43 6.47
C ARG A 99 -7.54 -0.12 7.63
N ASP A 100 -7.55 -0.96 8.66
CA ASP A 100 -8.40 -0.76 9.83
C ASP A 100 -7.95 0.47 10.61
N ASN A 101 -6.64 0.67 10.76
CA ASN A 101 -6.07 1.92 11.28
C ASN A 101 -6.56 3.12 10.46
N ARG A 102 -6.46 3.09 9.11
CA ARG A 102 -6.98 4.15 8.23
C ARG A 102 -8.47 4.46 8.46
N ASN A 103 -9.30 3.45 8.70
CA ASN A 103 -10.74 3.63 8.87
C ASN A 103 -11.09 4.22 10.25
N SER A 104 -10.39 3.81 11.29
CA SER A 104 -10.53 4.40 12.63
C SER A 104 -10.05 5.85 12.65
N THR A 105 -9.00 6.16 11.90
CA THR A 105 -8.38 7.49 11.86
C THR A 105 -9.15 8.52 11.05
N ALA A 106 -10.05 8.11 10.14
CA ALA A 106 -10.88 9.05 9.35
C ALA A 106 -11.99 9.72 10.18
N HIS A 107 -12.26 9.23 11.39
CA HIS A 107 -13.31 9.77 12.27
C HIS A 107 -12.76 10.80 13.28
N ASP A 108 -11.50 10.67 13.71
CA ASP A 108 -10.83 11.58 14.63
C ASP A 108 -9.83 12.47 13.89
N TYR A 109 -10.30 13.60 13.35
CA TYR A 109 -9.45 14.69 12.82
C TYR A 109 -8.72 15.46 13.95
N GLY A 110 -8.06 14.76 14.87
CA GLY A 110 -7.37 15.35 16.02
C GLY A 110 -6.14 14.53 16.39
N VAL A 111 -5.02 15.23 16.62
CA VAL A 111 -3.76 14.88 17.32
C VAL A 111 -3.41 13.38 17.48
N HIS A 112 -4.29 12.56 18.09
CA HIS A 112 -4.22 11.09 18.15
C HIS A 112 -3.99 10.39 16.80
N PHE A 113 -4.46 10.99 15.70
CA PHE A 113 -4.34 10.51 14.32
C PHE A 113 -2.92 10.08 13.88
N ALA A 114 -1.85 10.70 14.41
CA ALA A 114 -0.52 10.43 13.89
C ALA A 114 0.29 9.43 14.68
N GLN A 115 0.16 9.33 15.99
CA GLN A 115 1.14 8.53 16.72
C GLN A 115 1.04 7.05 16.37
N GLU A 116 -0.17 6.49 16.30
CA GLU A 116 -0.33 5.06 15.97
C GLU A 116 0.05 4.76 14.52
N THR A 117 -0.41 5.56 13.55
CA THR A 117 -0.04 5.36 12.14
C THR A 117 1.45 5.56 11.91
N LEU A 118 2.08 6.57 12.54
CA LEU A 118 3.52 6.83 12.42
C LEU A 118 4.38 5.66 12.92
N LEU A 119 3.91 4.93 13.95
CA LEU A 119 4.59 3.71 14.43
C LEU A 119 4.54 2.57 13.41
N LEU A 120 3.49 2.53 12.58
CA LEU A 120 3.32 1.51 11.54
C LEU A 120 4.13 1.82 10.27
N LEU A 121 4.47 3.08 10.01
CA LEU A 121 5.10 3.51 8.75
C LEU A 121 6.40 2.78 8.39
N PRO A 122 7.35 2.53 9.31
CA PRO A 122 8.58 1.81 8.96
C PRO A 122 8.32 0.42 8.38
N GLN A 123 7.33 -0.30 8.95
CA GLN A 123 6.96 -1.63 8.48
C GLN A 123 6.10 -1.54 7.21
N PHE A 124 5.16 -0.60 7.17
CA PHE A 124 4.33 -0.34 5.99
C PHE A 124 5.14 -0.02 4.73
N ILE A 125 6.21 0.77 4.84
CA ILE A 125 7.12 1.07 3.73
C ILE A 125 7.73 -0.22 3.18
N LYS A 126 8.27 -1.09 4.06
CA LYS A 126 8.85 -2.38 3.67
C LYS A 126 7.81 -3.27 2.99
N ASP A 127 6.63 -3.37 3.58
CA ASP A 127 5.54 -4.21 3.07
C ASP A 127 5.01 -3.72 1.72
N SER A 128 4.94 -2.41 1.53
CA SER A 128 4.56 -1.81 0.23
C SER A 128 5.62 -2.09 -0.84
N THR A 129 6.91 -2.09 -0.48
CA THR A 129 7.98 -2.53 -1.38
C THR A 129 7.87 -4.02 -1.73
N LEU A 130 7.44 -4.88 -0.80
CA LEU A 130 7.18 -6.30 -1.08
C LEU A 130 6.04 -6.46 -2.10
N ILE A 131 4.97 -5.69 -2.01
CA ILE A 131 3.89 -5.70 -3.02
C ILE A 131 4.43 -5.33 -4.41
N VAL A 132 5.28 -4.29 -4.50
CA VAL A 132 5.92 -3.92 -5.78
C VAL A 132 6.75 -5.08 -6.33
N ALA A 133 7.56 -5.74 -5.48
CA ALA A 133 8.37 -6.88 -5.88
C ALA A 133 7.50 -8.05 -6.39
N SER A 134 6.42 -8.39 -5.68
CA SER A 134 5.44 -9.41 -6.10
C SER A 134 4.82 -9.08 -7.46
N ILE A 135 4.42 -7.83 -7.70
CA ILE A 135 3.85 -7.42 -9.00
C ILE A 135 4.89 -7.56 -10.12
N LYS A 136 6.14 -7.13 -9.88
CA LYS A 136 7.23 -7.26 -10.86
C LYS A 136 7.55 -8.73 -11.16
N GLN A 137 7.48 -9.60 -10.16
CA GLN A 137 7.64 -11.05 -10.37
C GLN A 137 6.53 -11.59 -11.28
N GLN A 138 5.26 -11.25 -11.02
CA GLN A 138 4.14 -11.67 -11.87
C GLN A 138 4.27 -11.16 -13.31
N ASN A 139 4.77 -9.93 -13.52
CA ASN A 139 5.07 -9.42 -14.86
C ASN A 139 6.09 -10.31 -15.60
N ASN A 140 7.12 -10.79 -14.91
CA ASN A 140 8.17 -11.62 -15.51
C ASN A 140 7.67 -13.04 -15.80
N ASP A 141 6.90 -13.63 -14.89
CA ASP A 141 6.37 -14.99 -15.04
C ASP A 141 5.43 -15.07 -16.25
N HIS A 142 4.54 -14.09 -16.42
CA HIS A 142 3.66 -14.00 -17.59
C HIS A 142 4.38 -13.71 -18.92
N GLN A 143 5.63 -13.19 -18.89
CA GLN A 143 6.44 -13.03 -20.10
C GLN A 143 7.16 -14.31 -20.53
N ARG A 144 7.30 -15.29 -19.63
CA ARG A 144 7.96 -16.58 -19.92
C ARG A 144 6.99 -17.63 -20.45
N GLU A 145 5.69 -17.45 -20.21
CA GLU A 145 4.63 -18.38 -20.59
C GLU A 145 3.99 -18.08 -21.97
N GLY A 146 4.41 -17.00 -22.64
CA GLY A 146 3.91 -16.59 -23.96
C GLY A 146 5.00 -16.57 -25.02
#